data_AF-A0A913XXJ1-F1
#
_entry.id   AF-A0A913XXJ1-F1
#
_cell.length_a   1.000
_cell.length_b   1.000
_cell.length_c   1.000
_cell.angle_alpha   90.00
_cell.angle_beta   90.00
_cell.angle_gamma   90.00
#
_symmetry.space_group_name_H-M   'P 1'
#
loop_
_entity.id
_entity.type
_entity.pdbx_description
1 polymer ?
#
loop_
_entity_poly.entity_id
_entity_poly.type
_entity_poly.pdbx_seq_one_letter_code
_entity_poly.pdbx_strand_id
1 'polypeptide(L)'
;MNLSSLRKKVGNFIAGEETGNSSRPDSGTYSDKNHTPLPVDPYLYAGLRYEYCFNTIEVLTVGESTRGLTGTKTVVSSDITSKYGELSSPYSQGFLLVDFNNVPGIGKIGWNSSESPFQAIFSRPLGIQVQHSWQLLVVKSSIRTSEHAGIMDQMSGRSHEVANKSEILAAIAQQAGRGGRIVCIEHTGQKRTSGMTKNLLGGSDETGCDVFFNMPMHENPILYTYQLVNVPVKVMMFGPGQLVKVSCDWMKHFNVYLQQGWRLAEIFWDQGKRSHGDFTFSGDHNSVWFFEKEKARLNDPTPVYHGTIIEYKHTVKIGFFQTKAKGDWAPMISEMGRRGWELACMLETPEVTNVGLGTITYKVLFFFQRKIVFVQSQQGLCQPPPFPSSGAQGHFTQYPPYAGAPAQGPPPPYSANDRPQPSAPFFPEKH
;
A
#
# COMPACT_ATOMS: atom_id res chain seq x y z
N MET A 1 31.07 -12.31 -9.18
CA MET A 1 31.59 -10.95 -8.94
C MET A 1 32.24 -10.94 -7.57
N ASN A 2 33.52 -10.59 -7.46
CA ASN A 2 34.34 -10.82 -6.26
C ASN A 2 34.21 -9.65 -5.26
N LEU A 3 33.60 -9.91 -4.09
CA LEU A 3 33.28 -8.95 -3.01
C LEU A 3 34.50 -8.28 -2.34
N SER A 4 35.71 -8.70 -2.69
CA SER A 4 36.96 -8.15 -2.14
C SER A 4 37.36 -6.78 -2.73
N SER A 5 36.77 -6.36 -3.86
CA SER A 5 37.14 -5.11 -4.54
C SER A 5 36.45 -3.84 -3.99
N LEU A 6 35.33 -3.99 -3.27
CA LEU A 6 34.54 -2.85 -2.77
C LEU A 6 35.06 -2.24 -1.45
N ARG A 7 35.99 -2.90 -0.74
CA ARG A 7 36.48 -2.45 0.58
C ARG A 7 37.58 -1.39 0.56
N LYS A 8 38.15 -1.03 -0.61
CA LYS A 8 39.36 -0.19 -0.67
C LYS A 8 39.15 1.28 -1.05
N LYS A 9 37.92 1.75 -1.30
CA LYS A 9 37.69 3.12 -1.81
C LYS A 9 36.74 4.03 -1.02
N VAL A 10 36.36 3.66 0.20
CA VAL A 10 35.52 4.51 1.07
C VAL A 10 36.29 4.85 2.35
N GLY A 11 37.42 5.52 2.17
CA GLY A 11 38.17 6.15 3.25
C GLY A 11 38.13 7.66 3.07
N ASN A 12 37.72 8.37 4.12
CA ASN A 12 37.74 9.83 4.31
C ASN A 12 36.53 10.60 3.78
N PHE A 13 35.50 10.77 4.63
CA PHE A 13 34.77 12.04 4.72
C PHE A 13 34.25 12.23 6.17
N ILE A 14 34.98 13.10 6.87
CA ILE A 14 34.70 14.03 7.98
C ILE A 14 33.40 13.81 8.80
N ALA A 15 33.61 13.64 10.12
CA ALA A 15 32.61 13.70 11.18
C ALA A 15 32.14 15.14 11.44
N GLY A 16 30.85 15.32 11.71
CA GLY A 16 30.24 16.57 12.16
C GLY A 16 29.24 16.29 13.28
N GLU A 17 29.38 17.06 14.35
CA GLU A 17 28.79 16.95 15.70
C GLU A 17 27.26 16.78 15.80
N GLU A 18 26.82 15.86 16.64
CA GLU A 18 25.48 15.86 17.23
C GLU A 18 25.49 16.67 18.52
N THR A 19 24.84 17.85 18.53
CA THR A 19 24.53 18.57 19.76
C THR A 19 23.10 18.23 20.21
N GLY A 20 23.01 17.70 21.42
CA GLY A 20 21.77 17.28 22.04
C GLY A 20 20.87 18.45 22.41
N ASN A 21 19.57 18.15 22.58
CA ASN A 21 18.70 19.08 23.26
C ASN A 21 17.68 18.36 24.17
N SER A 22 17.52 19.00 25.32
CA SER A 22 16.77 18.64 26.53
C SER A 22 15.27 18.45 26.30
N SER A 23 14.68 17.44 26.93
CA SER A 23 13.24 17.23 27.00
C SER A 23 12.71 17.48 28.41
N ARG A 24 11.82 18.47 28.56
CA ARG A 24 10.82 18.52 29.63
C ARG A 24 9.64 17.60 29.28
N PRO A 25 8.97 16.97 30.25
CA PRO A 25 7.85 16.07 29.98
C PRO A 25 6.53 16.85 30.02
N ASP A 26 5.78 16.88 28.92
CA ASP A 26 4.37 17.27 28.95
C ASP A 26 3.54 16.52 27.88
N SER A 27 2.50 15.83 28.36
CA SER A 27 1.37 15.20 27.64
C SER A 27 1.68 14.15 26.54
N GLY A 28 1.59 12.86 26.92
CA GLY A 28 1.01 11.70 26.21
C GLY A 28 1.10 11.50 24.69
N THR A 29 1.91 12.26 23.96
CA THR A 29 1.93 12.25 22.49
C THR A 29 3.06 11.33 22.03
N TYR A 30 2.73 10.26 21.32
CA TYR A 30 3.73 9.40 20.68
C TYR A 30 4.63 10.26 19.77
N SER A 31 5.93 10.23 20.04
CA SER A 31 6.94 10.99 19.29
C SER A 31 8.10 10.06 18.98
N ASP A 32 8.06 9.44 17.80
CA ASP A 32 9.21 8.79 17.19
C ASP A 32 9.73 9.68 16.05
N LYS A 33 11.05 9.84 15.98
CA LYS A 33 11.73 10.64 14.94
C LYS A 33 11.87 9.87 13.61
N ASN A 34 11.48 8.59 13.59
CA ASN A 34 11.59 7.75 12.41
C ASN A 34 10.47 7.97 11.40
N HIS A 35 9.41 8.72 11.69
CA HIS A 35 8.32 8.92 10.74
C HIS A 35 7.91 10.38 10.56
N THR A 36 7.21 10.68 9.47
CA THR A 36 6.55 11.99 9.29
C THR A 36 5.50 12.20 10.38
N PRO A 37 5.19 13.45 10.79
CA PRO A 37 4.18 13.71 11.79
C PRO A 37 2.87 12.97 11.51
N LEU A 38 2.29 12.36 12.54
CA LEU A 38 0.96 11.78 12.41
C LEU A 38 -0.05 12.90 12.11
N PRO A 39 -1.20 12.62 11.47
CA PRO A 39 -2.25 13.59 11.27
C PRO A 39 -2.62 14.28 12.58
N VAL A 40 -3.23 15.45 12.55
CA VAL A 40 -3.81 16.08 13.74
C VAL A 40 -5.32 15.87 13.70
N ASP A 41 -5.86 15.23 14.73
CA ASP A 41 -7.31 15.08 14.87
C ASP A 41 -7.81 16.16 15.84
N PRO A 42 -8.64 17.12 15.38
CA PRO A 42 -9.14 18.18 16.25
C PRO A 42 -10.12 17.66 17.31
N TYR A 43 -10.71 16.48 17.08
CA TYR A 43 -11.66 15.82 17.96
C TYR A 43 -11.39 14.32 18.00
N LEU A 44 -11.84 13.66 19.07
CA LEU A 44 -11.80 12.20 19.14
C LEU A 44 -12.67 11.62 18.02
N TYR A 45 -12.10 10.70 17.23
CA TYR A 45 -12.81 10.05 16.15
C TYR A 45 -13.94 9.17 16.69
N ALA A 46 -15.17 9.42 16.21
CA ALA A 46 -16.39 8.76 16.67
C ALA A 46 -16.63 7.38 16.03
N GLY A 47 -15.87 7.02 14.99
CA GLY A 47 -15.99 5.73 14.31
C GLY A 47 -15.20 4.60 14.98
N LEU A 48 -15.00 3.52 14.22
CA LEU A 48 -14.24 2.37 14.70
C LEU A 48 -12.78 2.71 14.95
N ARG A 49 -12.27 2.20 16.07
CA ARG A 49 -10.84 2.20 16.40
C ARG A 49 -10.32 0.78 16.30
N TYR A 50 -9.01 0.64 16.15
CA TYR A 50 -8.39 -0.64 15.87
C TYR A 50 -7.32 -0.97 16.90
N GLU A 51 -7.27 -2.24 17.26
CA GLU A 51 -6.14 -2.86 17.95
C GLU A 51 -5.33 -3.65 16.92
N TYR A 52 -4.00 -3.55 17.00
CA TYR A 52 -3.10 -4.26 16.11
C TYR A 52 -2.30 -5.33 16.84
N CYS A 53 -2.04 -6.43 16.14
CA CYS A 53 -1.16 -7.51 16.56
C CYS A 53 -0.12 -7.76 15.47
N PHE A 54 1.10 -8.07 15.88
CA PHE A 54 2.25 -8.23 14.99
C PHE A 54 2.83 -9.62 15.21
N ASN A 55 2.99 -10.39 14.14
CA ASN A 55 3.68 -11.68 14.16
C ASN A 55 4.82 -11.68 13.14
N THR A 56 6.02 -12.05 13.57
CA THR A 56 7.20 -12.10 12.70
C THR A 56 7.50 -13.55 12.35
N ILE A 57 7.54 -13.86 11.06
CA ILE A 57 7.77 -15.19 10.53
C ILE A 57 9.11 -15.20 9.79
N GLU A 58 10.05 -16.01 10.25
CA GLU A 58 11.32 -16.19 9.53
C GLU A 58 11.12 -17.14 8.34
N VAL A 59 11.47 -16.65 7.15
CA VAL A 59 11.34 -17.38 5.89
C VAL A 59 12.71 -17.71 5.35
N LEU A 60 12.97 -19.00 5.14
CA LEU A 60 14.18 -19.50 4.50
C LEU A 60 13.99 -19.53 2.99
N THR A 61 14.88 -18.85 2.29
CA THR A 61 14.99 -18.87 0.83
C THR A 61 16.27 -19.60 0.43
N VAL A 62 16.17 -20.54 -0.51
CA VAL A 62 17.29 -21.33 -1.04
C VAL A 62 17.40 -21.06 -2.54
N GLY A 63 18.61 -20.72 -2.97
CA GLY A 63 18.94 -20.52 -4.38
C GLY A 63 19.69 -21.71 -4.96
N GLU A 64 19.16 -22.31 -6.01
CA GLU A 64 19.81 -23.35 -6.80
C GLU A 64 20.23 -22.80 -8.17
N SER A 65 21.49 -22.99 -8.52
CA SER A 65 22.04 -22.55 -9.82
C SER A 65 22.45 -23.75 -10.66
N THR A 66 21.75 -23.99 -11.75
CA THR A 66 22.12 -25.02 -12.74
C THR A 66 22.82 -24.36 -13.92
N ARG A 67 24.08 -24.72 -14.16
CA ARG A 67 24.83 -24.29 -15.36
C ARG A 67 24.50 -25.21 -16.53
N GLY A 68 23.90 -24.68 -17.59
CA GLY A 68 23.66 -25.41 -18.85
C GLY A 68 24.41 -24.81 -20.04
N LEU A 69 24.37 -25.51 -21.18
CA LEU A 69 25.00 -25.09 -22.45
C LEU A 69 24.53 -23.70 -22.94
N THR A 70 23.30 -23.30 -22.60
CA THR A 70 22.69 -22.03 -23.04
C THR A 70 22.70 -20.94 -21.96
N GLY A 71 23.44 -21.14 -20.86
CA GLY A 71 23.55 -20.20 -19.75
C GLY A 71 23.21 -20.79 -18.37
N THR A 72 23.31 -19.96 -17.34
CA THR A 72 22.95 -20.32 -15.96
C THR A 72 21.46 -20.12 -15.75
N LYS A 73 20.76 -21.17 -15.30
CA LYS A 73 19.39 -21.07 -14.76
C LYS A 73 19.49 -20.98 -13.25
N THR A 74 18.83 -19.98 -12.68
CA THR A 74 18.69 -19.82 -11.23
C THR A 74 17.25 -20.09 -10.85
N VAL A 75 17.04 -21.04 -9.95
CA VAL A 75 15.75 -21.32 -9.31
C VAL A 75 15.90 -20.89 -7.86
N VAL A 76 15.04 -19.97 -7.44
CA VAL A 76 14.93 -19.59 -6.03
C VAL A 76 13.66 -20.20 -5.48
N SER A 77 13.71 -20.78 -4.28
CA SER A 77 12.54 -21.35 -3.61
C SER A 77 12.53 -20.92 -2.15
N SER A 78 11.35 -20.72 -1.56
CA SER A 78 11.20 -20.40 -0.15
C SER A 78 10.35 -21.44 0.58
N ASP A 79 10.52 -21.54 1.89
CA ASP A 79 9.70 -22.37 2.78
C ASP A 79 8.41 -21.67 3.25
N ILE A 80 8.11 -20.46 2.75
CA ILE A 80 7.04 -19.59 3.25
C ILE A 80 5.67 -20.27 3.30
N THR A 81 5.39 -21.16 2.35
CA THR A 81 4.12 -21.90 2.29
C THR A 81 3.91 -22.77 3.53
N SER A 82 5.00 -23.35 4.08
CA SER A 82 4.93 -24.16 5.29
C SER A 82 4.60 -23.33 6.54
N LYS A 83 4.78 -22.00 6.47
CA LYS A 83 4.58 -21.06 7.58
C LYS A 83 3.18 -20.47 7.64
N TYR A 84 2.35 -20.64 6.62
CA TYR A 84 1.00 -20.03 6.58
C TYR A 84 0.05 -20.52 7.68
N GLY A 85 0.29 -21.69 8.25
CA GLY A 85 -0.45 -22.15 9.43
C GLY A 85 -0.33 -21.16 10.60
N GLU A 86 0.81 -20.49 10.76
CA GLU A 86 1.08 -19.52 11.83
C GLU A 86 0.23 -18.24 11.68
N LEU A 87 -0.17 -17.90 10.45
CA LEU A 87 -1.02 -16.74 10.16
C LEU A 87 -2.49 -16.94 10.56
N SER A 88 -2.91 -18.19 10.78
CA SER A 88 -4.30 -18.50 11.13
C SER A 88 -4.62 -18.24 12.61
N SER A 89 -3.61 -18.33 13.50
CA SER A 89 -3.82 -18.28 14.95
C SER A 89 -4.55 -17.01 15.44
N PRO A 90 -4.20 -15.80 14.98
CA PRO A 90 -4.88 -14.57 15.43
C PRO A 90 -6.37 -14.49 15.05
N TYR A 91 -6.84 -15.20 14.02
CA TYR A 91 -8.26 -15.21 13.64
C TYR A 91 -9.15 -15.78 14.74
N SER A 92 -8.64 -16.71 15.54
CA SER A 92 -9.35 -17.24 16.72
C SER A 92 -9.61 -16.18 17.81
N GLN A 93 -8.93 -15.03 17.75
CA GLN A 93 -9.07 -13.92 18.69
C GLN A 93 -9.78 -12.71 18.06
N GLY A 94 -10.37 -12.89 16.87
CA GLY A 94 -11.07 -11.85 16.12
C GLY A 94 -10.15 -10.91 15.34
N PHE A 95 -8.86 -11.20 15.25
CA PHE A 95 -7.92 -10.44 14.43
C PHE A 95 -7.97 -10.90 12.97
N LEU A 96 -8.03 -9.95 12.05
CA LEU A 96 -7.92 -10.21 10.61
C LEU A 96 -6.55 -9.80 10.12
N LEU A 97 -5.99 -10.57 9.18
CA LEU A 97 -4.74 -10.18 8.52
C LEU A 97 -5.03 -8.92 7.70
N VAL A 98 -4.22 -7.88 7.90
CA VAL A 98 -4.28 -6.62 7.17
C VAL A 98 -3.16 -6.55 6.16
N ASP A 99 -1.99 -7.05 6.53
CA ASP A 99 -0.82 -6.97 5.67
C ASP A 99 0.20 -8.06 6.01
N PHE A 100 1.00 -8.49 5.03
CA PHE A 100 2.05 -9.49 5.20
C PHE A 100 3.16 -9.27 4.16
N ASN A 101 4.31 -8.78 4.62
CA ASN A 101 5.43 -8.41 3.76
C ASN A 101 6.77 -8.79 4.36
N ASN A 102 7.77 -9.00 3.51
CA ASN A 102 9.17 -9.04 3.91
C ASN A 102 9.59 -7.73 4.60
N VAL A 103 10.38 -7.82 5.67
CA VAL A 103 10.93 -6.66 6.39
C VAL A 103 12.15 -6.12 5.62
N PRO A 104 12.09 -4.90 5.08
CA PRO A 104 13.09 -4.38 4.14
C PRO A 104 14.53 -4.43 4.65
N GLY A 105 15.41 -5.09 3.90
CA GLY A 105 16.84 -5.13 4.21
C GLY A 105 17.23 -5.96 5.45
N ILE A 106 16.30 -6.67 6.08
CA ILE A 106 16.58 -7.57 7.20
C ILE A 106 16.77 -8.99 6.70
N GLY A 107 17.82 -9.66 7.20
CA GLY A 107 18.01 -11.08 6.97
C GLY A 107 19.36 -11.61 7.45
N LYS A 108 19.49 -12.93 7.37
CA LYS A 108 20.74 -13.67 7.58
C LYS A 108 21.19 -14.24 6.25
N ILE A 109 22.45 -14.03 5.89
CA ILE A 109 23.01 -14.48 4.62
C ILE A 109 23.83 -15.75 4.87
N GLY A 110 23.36 -16.86 4.32
CA GLY A 110 24.09 -18.11 4.18
C GLY A 110 24.78 -18.24 2.82
N TRP A 111 25.49 -19.34 2.61
CA TRP A 111 26.26 -19.57 1.37
C TRP A 111 25.37 -19.69 0.13
N ASN A 112 24.27 -20.45 0.22
CA ASN A 112 23.27 -20.65 -0.85
C ASN A 112 21.83 -20.37 -0.36
N SER A 113 21.69 -19.76 0.81
CA SER A 113 20.41 -19.49 1.44
C SER A 113 20.39 -18.12 2.08
N SER A 114 19.20 -17.57 2.23
CA SER A 114 18.96 -16.36 3.01
C SER A 114 17.72 -16.56 3.86
N GLU A 115 17.79 -16.14 5.11
CA GLU A 115 16.64 -16.08 6.00
C GLU A 115 16.20 -14.62 6.09
N SER A 116 14.94 -14.34 5.79
CA SER A 116 14.37 -12.99 5.89
C SER A 116 13.10 -13.02 6.73
N PRO A 117 12.93 -12.08 7.67
CA PRO A 117 11.71 -12.00 8.44
C PRO A 117 10.61 -11.36 7.61
N PHE A 118 9.43 -11.96 7.66
CA PHE A 118 8.19 -11.38 7.18
C PHE A 118 7.38 -10.90 8.37
N GLN A 119 6.79 -9.72 8.25
CA GLN A 119 5.90 -9.16 9.27
C GLN A 119 4.45 -9.35 8.85
N ALA A 120 3.72 -10.18 9.59
CA ALA A 120 2.27 -10.21 9.54
C ALA A 120 1.71 -9.15 10.49
N ILE A 121 0.83 -8.31 9.95
CA ILE A 121 0.11 -7.27 10.68
C ILE A 121 -1.35 -7.62 10.68
N PHE A 122 -1.92 -7.75 11.87
CA PHE A 122 -3.33 -8.03 12.06
C PHE A 122 -4.03 -6.86 12.72
N SER A 123 -5.33 -6.70 12.46
CA SER A 123 -6.16 -5.74 13.17
C SER A 123 -7.48 -6.33 13.61
N ARG A 124 -8.05 -5.76 14.67
CA ARG A 124 -9.45 -5.97 15.03
C ARG A 124 -10.10 -4.65 15.49
N PRO A 125 -11.39 -4.44 15.23
CA PRO A 125 -12.11 -3.30 15.76
C PRO A 125 -12.24 -3.38 17.28
N LEU A 126 -12.01 -2.25 17.96
CA LEU A 126 -12.17 -2.10 19.41
C LEU A 126 -13.65 -1.97 19.79
N GLY A 127 -14.06 -2.67 20.84
CA GLY A 127 -15.40 -2.55 21.43
C GLY A 127 -16.51 -3.28 20.67
N ILE A 128 -16.18 -4.02 19.61
CA ILE A 128 -17.12 -4.87 18.88
C ILE A 128 -16.73 -6.32 19.12
N GLN A 129 -17.69 -7.15 19.54
CA GLN A 129 -17.47 -8.59 19.54
C GLN A 129 -17.42 -9.07 18.09
N VAL A 130 -16.22 -9.40 17.62
CA VAL A 130 -16.03 -10.00 16.30
C VAL A 130 -16.34 -11.50 16.44
N GLN A 131 -17.44 -11.95 15.86
CA GLN A 131 -17.71 -13.39 15.74
C GLN A 131 -16.68 -14.02 14.80
N HIS A 132 -16.27 -15.26 15.08
CA HIS A 132 -15.36 -16.10 14.27
C HIS A 132 -15.93 -16.38 12.87
N SER A 133 -15.95 -15.35 12.04
CA SER A 133 -16.68 -15.32 10.78
C SER A 133 -15.74 -15.14 9.58
N TRP A 134 -14.43 -15.26 9.80
CA TRP A 134 -13.41 -15.06 8.77
C TRP A 134 -12.30 -16.09 8.90
N GLN A 135 -11.76 -16.52 7.76
CA GLN A 135 -10.58 -17.36 7.65
C GLN A 135 -9.61 -16.79 6.61
N LEU A 136 -8.32 -17.09 6.78
CA LEU A 136 -7.32 -16.76 5.79
C LEU A 136 -7.35 -17.78 4.64
N LEU A 137 -7.34 -17.31 3.40
CA LEU A 137 -7.08 -18.10 2.21
C LEU A 137 -5.86 -17.53 1.49
N VAL A 138 -4.93 -18.40 1.10
CA VAL A 138 -3.76 -18.03 0.29
C VAL A 138 -3.85 -18.74 -1.05
N VAL A 139 -3.78 -17.98 -2.13
CA VAL A 139 -3.83 -18.50 -3.51
C VAL A 139 -2.48 -18.27 -4.18
N LYS A 140 -1.85 -19.35 -4.65
CA LYS A 140 -0.62 -19.28 -5.46
C LYS A 140 -0.91 -18.62 -6.81
N SER A 141 -0.03 -17.74 -7.24
CA SER A 141 -0.10 -17.05 -8.51
C SER A 141 1.30 -16.75 -9.06
N SER A 142 1.37 -16.16 -10.23
CA SER A 142 2.61 -15.71 -10.83
C SER A 142 2.43 -14.40 -11.58
N ILE A 143 3.52 -13.65 -11.67
CA ILE A 143 3.64 -12.48 -12.51
C ILE A 143 4.77 -12.71 -13.52
N ARG A 144 4.47 -12.43 -14.78
CA ARG A 144 5.49 -12.44 -15.84
C ARG A 144 5.89 -11.02 -16.17
N THR A 145 7.13 -10.68 -15.88
CA THR A 145 7.69 -9.37 -16.19
C THR A 145 8.52 -9.42 -17.45
N SER A 146 8.51 -8.32 -18.19
CA SER A 146 9.32 -8.13 -19.39
C SER A 146 10.20 -6.91 -19.17
N GLU A 147 11.51 -7.08 -19.32
CA GLU A 147 12.45 -5.97 -19.31
C GLU A 147 12.53 -5.39 -20.72
N HIS A 148 12.24 -4.09 -20.82
CA HIS A 148 12.35 -3.37 -22.07
C HIS A 148 13.52 -2.39 -21.97
N ALA A 149 14.53 -2.58 -22.81
CA ALA A 149 15.71 -1.73 -22.91
C ALA A 149 16.06 -1.46 -24.38
N GLY A 150 16.52 -0.24 -24.66
CA GLY A 150 17.09 0.15 -25.95
C GLY A 150 16.16 0.93 -26.89
N ILE A 151 16.79 1.50 -27.92
CA ILE A 151 16.16 2.38 -28.94
C ILE A 151 15.07 1.66 -29.75
N MET A 152 15.22 0.35 -29.96
CA MET A 152 14.27 -0.48 -30.71
C MET A 152 12.89 -0.55 -30.01
N ASP A 153 12.88 -0.58 -28.67
CA ASP A 153 11.64 -0.59 -27.89
C ASP A 153 10.94 0.77 -27.92
N GLN A 154 11.71 1.87 -27.80
CA GLN A 154 11.19 3.24 -27.91
C GLN A 154 10.48 3.50 -29.25
N MET A 155 10.95 2.88 -30.34
CA MET A 155 10.33 3.00 -31.66
C MET A 155 9.15 2.05 -31.89
N SER A 156 8.97 1.03 -31.05
CA SER A 156 8.01 -0.06 -31.32
C SER A 156 6.54 0.30 -31.04
N GLY A 157 6.27 1.44 -30.37
CA GLY A 157 4.91 1.86 -30.00
C GLY A 157 4.17 0.89 -29.08
N ARG A 158 4.88 -0.07 -28.47
CA ARG A 158 4.28 -1.11 -27.62
C ARG A 158 3.77 -0.54 -26.29
N SER A 159 2.73 -1.20 -25.77
CA SER A 159 1.97 -0.83 -24.56
C SER A 159 2.88 -0.53 -23.35
N HIS A 160 2.45 0.40 -22.49
CA HIS A 160 3.10 0.75 -21.22
C HIS A 160 3.09 -0.39 -20.17
N GLU A 161 2.44 -1.51 -20.47
CA GLU A 161 2.28 -2.63 -19.55
C GLU A 161 3.46 -3.60 -19.64
N VAL A 162 4.32 -3.57 -18.62
CA VAL A 162 5.57 -4.35 -18.54
C VAL A 162 5.41 -5.68 -17.79
N ALA A 163 4.21 -5.99 -17.32
CA ALA A 163 3.92 -7.18 -16.53
C ALA A 163 2.55 -7.79 -16.85
N ASN A 164 2.51 -9.10 -17.11
CA ASN A 164 1.28 -9.87 -17.23
C ASN A 164 0.80 -10.30 -15.82
N LYS A 165 -0.41 -9.87 -15.46
CA LYS A 165 -1.04 -10.04 -14.14
C LYS A 165 -2.31 -10.90 -14.20
N SER A 166 -2.55 -11.62 -15.29
CA SER A 166 -3.83 -12.31 -15.54
C SER A 166 -4.17 -13.36 -14.48
N GLU A 167 -3.18 -14.07 -13.93
CA GLU A 167 -3.41 -15.07 -12.88
C GLU A 167 -3.86 -14.43 -11.56
N ILE A 168 -3.23 -13.31 -11.17
CA ILE A 168 -3.61 -12.55 -9.98
C ILE A 168 -5.05 -12.04 -10.14
N LEU A 169 -5.37 -11.49 -11.31
CA LEU A 169 -6.70 -11.01 -11.63
C LEU A 169 -7.77 -12.11 -11.58
N ALA A 170 -7.45 -13.30 -12.11
CA ALA A 170 -8.34 -14.45 -12.06
C ALA A 170 -8.59 -14.91 -10.62
N ALA A 171 -7.54 -14.95 -9.79
CA ALA A 171 -7.66 -15.29 -8.36
C ALA A 171 -8.55 -14.28 -7.63
N ILE A 172 -8.35 -12.98 -7.86
CA ILE A 172 -9.16 -11.91 -7.27
C ILE A 172 -10.63 -12.06 -7.68
N ALA A 173 -10.90 -12.19 -8.99
CA ALA A 173 -12.27 -12.32 -9.49
C ALA A 173 -12.99 -13.54 -8.88
N GLN A 174 -12.29 -14.67 -8.78
CA GLN A 174 -12.82 -15.90 -8.21
C GLN A 174 -13.16 -15.75 -6.72
N GLN A 175 -12.24 -15.21 -5.91
CA GLN A 175 -12.47 -15.14 -4.46
C GLN A 175 -13.37 -13.97 -4.06
N ALA A 176 -13.30 -12.83 -4.75
CA ALA A 176 -14.20 -11.70 -4.53
C ALA A 176 -15.67 -12.06 -4.80
N GLY A 177 -15.92 -12.93 -5.79
CA GLY A 177 -17.25 -13.48 -6.07
C GLY A 177 -17.84 -14.30 -4.92
N ARG A 178 -17.01 -14.73 -3.95
CA ARG A 178 -17.38 -15.47 -2.74
C ARG A 178 -17.32 -14.60 -1.47
N GLY A 179 -17.19 -13.28 -1.64
CA GLY A 179 -17.03 -12.33 -0.54
C GLY A 179 -15.61 -12.21 0.01
N GLY A 180 -14.64 -12.88 -0.60
CA GLY A 180 -13.24 -12.78 -0.23
C GLY A 180 -12.70 -11.36 -0.43
N ARG A 181 -12.00 -10.84 0.57
CA ARG A 181 -11.36 -9.51 0.50
C ARG A 181 -9.86 -9.68 0.40
N ILE A 182 -9.24 -9.02 -0.57
CA ILE A 182 -7.78 -9.00 -0.69
C ILE A 182 -7.17 -8.41 0.58
N VAL A 183 -6.08 -9.04 1.02
CA VAL A 183 -5.22 -8.56 2.10
C VAL A 183 -3.96 -7.95 1.51
N CYS A 184 -3.11 -8.78 0.90
CA CYS A 184 -1.91 -8.35 0.20
C CYS A 184 -1.56 -9.32 -0.94
N ILE A 185 -0.65 -8.91 -1.80
CA ILE A 185 -0.05 -9.74 -2.85
C ILE A 185 1.45 -9.73 -2.62
N GLU A 186 2.02 -10.85 -2.18
CA GLU A 186 3.42 -10.89 -1.79
C GLU A 186 4.27 -11.80 -2.66
N HIS A 187 5.48 -11.34 -2.97
CA HIS A 187 6.44 -12.13 -3.74
C HIS A 187 7.00 -13.26 -2.86
N THR A 188 6.68 -14.51 -3.20
CA THR A 188 7.05 -15.67 -2.37
C THR A 188 8.38 -16.30 -2.75
N GLY A 189 9.18 -15.61 -3.57
CA GLY A 189 10.57 -15.97 -3.86
C GLY A 189 10.75 -17.07 -4.90
N GLN A 190 9.69 -17.63 -5.48
CA GLN A 190 9.83 -18.53 -6.64
C GLN A 190 10.20 -17.73 -7.89
N LYS A 191 11.48 -17.47 -8.13
CA LYS A 191 11.93 -16.80 -9.35
C LYS A 191 12.51 -17.82 -10.33
N ARG A 192 12.01 -17.81 -11.56
CA ARG A 192 12.58 -18.54 -12.70
C ARG A 192 13.19 -17.53 -13.66
N THR A 193 14.50 -17.34 -13.57
CA THR A 193 15.22 -16.42 -14.45
C THR A 193 15.57 -17.14 -15.74
N SER A 194 15.15 -16.57 -16.87
CA SER A 194 15.63 -17.00 -18.18
C SER A 194 17.05 -16.46 -18.38
N GLY A 195 18.00 -17.30 -18.84
CA GLY A 195 19.41 -16.90 -18.95
C GLY A 195 19.64 -15.62 -19.78
N MET A 196 20.76 -14.94 -19.52
CA MET A 196 21.12 -13.60 -20.06
C MET A 196 20.94 -13.45 -21.59
N THR A 197 21.16 -14.50 -22.37
CA THR A 197 20.95 -14.51 -23.84
C THR A 197 19.47 -14.47 -24.25
N LYS A 198 18.57 -15.01 -23.43
CA LYS A 198 17.13 -15.02 -23.68
C LYS A 198 16.48 -13.68 -23.34
N ASN A 199 16.95 -12.99 -22.29
CA ASN A 199 16.46 -11.65 -21.95
C ASN A 199 16.81 -10.62 -23.05
N LEU A 200 17.97 -10.79 -23.70
CA LEU A 200 18.39 -9.97 -24.85
C LEU A 200 17.53 -10.20 -26.11
N LEU A 201 16.78 -11.31 -26.17
CA LEU A 201 15.84 -11.66 -27.24
C LEU A 201 14.37 -11.47 -26.83
N GLY A 202 14.09 -10.71 -25.76
CA GLY A 202 12.72 -10.46 -25.28
C GLY A 202 12.16 -11.55 -24.36
N GLY A 203 13.02 -12.26 -23.64
CA GLY A 203 12.63 -13.21 -22.60
C GLY A 203 11.91 -12.52 -21.44
N SER A 204 10.87 -13.18 -20.91
CA SER A 204 10.19 -12.77 -19.68
C SER A 204 10.74 -13.52 -18.47
N ASP A 205 10.88 -12.83 -17.35
CA ASP A 205 11.07 -13.45 -16.04
C ASP A 205 9.71 -13.82 -15.46
N GLU A 206 9.61 -14.99 -14.82
CA GLU A 206 8.42 -15.40 -14.08
C GLU A 206 8.76 -15.40 -12.58
N THR A 207 8.02 -14.61 -11.83
CA THR A 207 8.12 -14.52 -10.38
C THR A 207 6.82 -15.03 -9.76
N GLY A 208 6.92 -16.03 -8.89
CA GLY A 208 5.80 -16.53 -8.11
C GLY A 208 5.42 -15.55 -7.00
N CYS A 209 4.12 -15.35 -6.84
CA CYS A 209 3.54 -14.53 -5.80
C CYS A 209 2.33 -15.23 -5.19
N ASP A 210 1.96 -14.80 -3.99
CA ASP A 210 0.81 -15.34 -3.28
C ASP A 210 -0.19 -14.23 -3.00
N VAL A 211 -1.46 -14.51 -3.27
CA VAL A 211 -2.57 -13.58 -3.03
C VAL A 211 -3.29 -14.01 -1.76
N PHE A 212 -3.32 -13.13 -0.77
CA PHE A 212 -3.93 -13.39 0.54
C PHE A 212 -5.34 -12.81 0.58
N PHE A 213 -6.29 -13.58 1.11
CA PHE A 213 -7.69 -13.19 1.23
C PHE A 213 -8.22 -13.42 2.65
N ASN A 214 -8.94 -12.42 3.16
CA ASN A 214 -9.89 -12.60 4.25
C ASN A 214 -11.19 -13.17 3.67
N MET A 215 -11.48 -14.44 3.96
CA MET A 215 -12.67 -15.12 3.47
C MET A 215 -13.77 -15.16 4.53
N PRO A 216 -14.97 -14.64 4.25
CA PRO A 216 -16.09 -14.73 5.18
C PRO A 216 -16.60 -16.18 5.26
N MET A 217 -17.02 -16.57 6.47
CA MET A 217 -17.59 -17.89 6.77
C MET A 217 -19.11 -17.85 7.01
N HIS A 218 -19.75 -16.68 6.87
CA HIS A 218 -21.19 -16.52 7.02
C HIS A 218 -21.92 -16.64 5.67
N GLU A 219 -23.19 -17.05 5.70
CA GLU A 219 -23.95 -17.46 4.51
C GLU A 219 -24.21 -16.34 3.48
N ASN A 220 -24.28 -15.08 3.92
CA ASN A 220 -24.62 -13.94 3.06
C ASN A 220 -23.53 -12.86 3.13
N PRO A 221 -22.33 -13.11 2.58
CA PRO A 221 -21.26 -12.14 2.64
C PRO A 221 -21.48 -10.96 1.70
N ILE A 222 -20.99 -9.80 2.13
CA ILE A 222 -20.86 -8.64 1.26
C ILE A 222 -19.90 -8.99 0.12
N LEU A 223 -20.32 -8.73 -1.12
CA LEU A 223 -19.49 -8.94 -2.30
C LEU A 223 -18.78 -7.64 -2.67
N TYR A 224 -17.55 -7.76 -3.14
CA TYR A 224 -16.70 -6.64 -3.52
C TYR A 224 -16.36 -6.69 -5.00
N THR A 225 -16.10 -5.51 -5.57
CA THR A 225 -15.56 -5.31 -6.91
C THR A 225 -14.23 -4.58 -6.78
N TYR A 226 -13.27 -4.94 -7.62
CA TYR A 226 -11.92 -4.39 -7.61
C TYR A 226 -11.66 -3.56 -8.86
N GLN A 227 -11.07 -2.39 -8.66
CA GLN A 227 -10.52 -1.54 -9.71
C GLN A 227 -9.00 -1.56 -9.60
N LEU A 228 -8.34 -1.84 -10.73
CA LEU A 228 -6.89 -1.82 -10.83
C LEU A 228 -6.43 -0.52 -11.47
N VAL A 229 -5.39 0.07 -10.89
CA VAL A 229 -4.83 1.33 -11.36
C VAL A 229 -3.32 1.17 -11.46
N ASN A 230 -2.80 1.29 -12.68
CA ASN A 230 -1.36 1.34 -12.91
C ASN A 230 -0.86 2.76 -12.64
N VAL A 231 -0.06 2.92 -11.58
CA VAL A 231 0.57 4.18 -11.19
C VAL A 231 2.04 4.14 -11.61
N PRO A 232 2.46 5.02 -12.54
CA PRO A 232 3.84 5.09 -12.97
C PRO A 232 4.71 5.69 -11.86
N VAL A 233 5.83 5.04 -11.57
CA VAL A 233 6.78 5.45 -10.54
C VAL A 233 8.15 5.63 -11.16
N LYS A 234 8.74 6.82 -10.97
CA LYS A 234 10.10 7.11 -11.44
C LYS A 234 11.09 6.73 -10.37
N VAL A 235 12.07 5.90 -10.74
CA VAL A 235 13.17 5.50 -9.86
C VAL A 235 14.46 6.06 -10.43
N MET A 236 15.21 6.80 -9.60
CA MET A 236 16.51 7.37 -9.95
C MET A 236 17.57 6.79 -9.00
N MET A 237 18.53 6.09 -9.55
CA MET A 237 19.70 5.57 -8.85
C MET A 237 20.82 6.60 -8.98
N PHE A 238 21.53 6.87 -7.89
CA PHE A 238 22.61 7.87 -7.92
C PHE A 238 23.98 7.26 -8.19
N GLY A 239 24.08 6.06 -8.78
CA GLY A 239 25.30 5.36 -9.23
C GLY A 239 25.64 4.09 -8.40
N PRO A 240 26.87 3.51 -8.48
CA PRO A 240 27.17 2.19 -7.92
C PRO A 240 27.13 2.15 -6.38
N GLY A 241 26.18 1.40 -5.81
CA GLY A 241 26.00 1.28 -4.37
C GLY A 241 25.34 2.50 -3.71
N GLN A 242 24.61 3.31 -4.49
CA GLN A 242 24.13 4.62 -4.08
C GLN A 242 22.64 4.69 -3.77
N LEU A 243 22.29 5.82 -3.15
CA LEU A 243 20.95 6.31 -2.91
C LEU A 243 20.04 6.07 -4.11
N VAL A 244 18.83 5.63 -3.82
CA VAL A 244 17.77 5.49 -4.80
C VAL A 244 16.71 6.49 -4.40
N LYS A 245 16.27 7.34 -5.32
CA LYS A 245 15.16 8.26 -5.13
C LYS A 245 13.96 7.76 -5.91
N VAL A 246 12.81 7.74 -5.24
CA VAL A 246 11.53 7.41 -5.86
C VAL A 246 10.74 8.71 -6.03
N SER A 247 10.03 8.85 -7.14
CA SER A 247 9.20 10.03 -7.43
C SER A 247 7.85 9.58 -7.94
N CYS A 248 6.83 9.82 -7.11
CA CYS A 248 5.42 9.56 -7.35
C CYS A 248 4.59 10.48 -6.43
N ASP A 249 3.46 10.98 -6.92
CA ASP A 249 2.50 11.73 -6.10
C ASP A 249 1.50 10.75 -5.46
N TRP A 250 1.97 10.06 -4.43
CA TRP A 250 1.21 8.99 -3.75
C TRP A 250 -0.15 9.48 -3.26
N MET A 251 -0.21 10.64 -2.60
CA MET A 251 -1.45 11.17 -2.05
C MET A 251 -2.47 11.53 -3.14
N LYS A 252 -2.02 12.06 -4.28
CA LYS A 252 -2.93 12.34 -5.41
C LYS A 252 -3.57 11.06 -5.93
N HIS A 253 -2.78 10.02 -6.21
CA HIS A 253 -3.31 8.75 -6.68
C HIS A 253 -4.22 8.09 -5.64
N PHE A 254 -3.89 8.20 -4.35
CA PHE A 254 -4.72 7.67 -3.28
C PHE A 254 -6.08 8.37 -3.17
N ASN A 255 -6.07 9.70 -3.06
CA ASN A 255 -7.28 10.48 -2.77
C ASN A 255 -8.30 10.46 -3.91
N VAL A 256 -7.85 10.38 -5.18
CA VAL A 256 -8.76 10.36 -6.34
C VAL A 256 -9.82 9.26 -6.23
N TYR A 257 -9.44 8.08 -5.74
CA TYR A 257 -10.34 6.94 -5.61
C TYR A 257 -11.13 6.94 -4.30
N LEU A 258 -10.52 7.40 -3.20
CA LEU A 258 -11.25 7.57 -1.92
C LEU A 258 -12.43 8.55 -2.05
N GLN A 259 -12.24 9.63 -2.82
CA GLN A 259 -13.29 10.60 -3.15
C GLN A 259 -14.44 10.02 -4.00
N GLN A 260 -14.25 8.84 -4.59
CA GLN A 260 -15.26 8.12 -5.36
C GLN A 260 -15.86 6.94 -4.59
N GLY A 261 -15.60 6.86 -3.28
CA GLY A 261 -16.12 5.82 -2.39
C GLY A 261 -15.36 4.49 -2.46
N TRP A 262 -14.21 4.44 -3.13
CA TRP A 262 -13.35 3.26 -3.14
C TRP A 262 -12.47 3.20 -1.88
N ARG A 263 -12.11 2.00 -1.46
CA ARG A 263 -11.16 1.71 -0.39
C ARG A 263 -9.87 1.19 -1.01
N LEU A 264 -8.70 1.62 -0.55
CA LEU A 264 -7.44 0.97 -0.97
C LEU A 264 -7.36 -0.40 -0.28
N ALA A 265 -7.18 -1.45 -1.08
CA ALA A 265 -7.02 -2.81 -0.61
C ALA A 265 -5.54 -3.21 -0.58
N GLU A 266 -4.79 -2.91 -1.64
CA GLU A 266 -3.38 -3.29 -1.74
C GLU A 266 -2.63 -2.43 -2.76
N ILE A 267 -1.31 -2.27 -2.57
CA ILE A 267 -0.40 -1.75 -3.59
C ILE A 267 0.69 -2.77 -3.91
N PHE A 268 0.65 -3.32 -5.12
CA PHE A 268 1.62 -4.31 -5.57
C PHE A 268 2.67 -3.68 -6.49
N TRP A 269 3.95 -3.86 -6.15
CA TRP A 269 5.06 -3.48 -7.02
C TRP A 269 5.31 -4.59 -8.05
N ASP A 270 5.06 -4.32 -9.32
CA ASP A 270 5.03 -5.37 -10.35
C ASP A 270 6.41 -5.82 -10.83
N GLN A 271 7.48 -5.24 -10.27
CA GLN A 271 8.90 -5.46 -10.61
C GLN A 271 9.25 -5.25 -12.09
N GLY A 272 8.31 -4.83 -12.92
CA GLY A 272 8.58 -4.46 -14.30
C GLY A 272 9.44 -3.20 -14.32
N LYS A 273 10.44 -3.21 -15.20
CA LYS A 273 11.36 -2.08 -15.37
C LYS A 273 11.46 -1.73 -16.85
N ARG A 274 11.30 -0.43 -17.14
CA ARG A 274 11.70 0.16 -18.41
C ARG A 274 12.95 1.00 -18.19
N SER A 275 14.05 0.65 -18.87
CA SER A 275 15.27 1.47 -18.85
C SER A 275 15.21 2.53 -19.94
N HIS A 276 15.68 3.74 -19.64
CA HIS A 276 15.77 4.83 -20.63
C HIS A 276 17.05 4.77 -21.48
N GLY A 277 17.75 3.64 -21.48
CA GLY A 277 18.98 3.38 -22.24
C GLY A 277 19.95 2.47 -21.48
N ASP A 278 21.05 2.08 -22.12
CA ASP A 278 22.04 1.15 -21.54
C ASP A 278 22.88 1.78 -20.41
N PHE A 279 22.88 3.12 -20.31
CA PHE A 279 23.65 3.89 -19.33
C PHE A 279 22.79 4.74 -18.39
N THR A 280 21.45 4.64 -18.46
CA THR A 280 20.59 5.47 -17.62
C THR A 280 20.47 4.88 -16.22
N PHE A 281 20.88 5.64 -15.22
CA PHE A 281 20.65 5.32 -13.81
C PHE A 281 19.19 5.60 -13.39
N SER A 282 18.27 5.85 -14.31
CA SER A 282 16.85 6.01 -14.07
C SER A 282 16.03 4.96 -14.80
N GLY A 283 14.90 4.57 -14.20
CA GLY A 283 13.95 3.65 -14.81
C GLY A 283 12.51 4.01 -14.43
N ASP A 284 11.59 3.73 -15.34
CA ASP A 284 10.17 3.77 -15.04
C ASP A 284 9.75 2.38 -14.54
N HIS A 285 9.09 2.39 -13.39
CA HIS A 285 8.48 1.22 -12.76
C HIS A 285 6.98 1.42 -12.69
N ASN A 286 6.25 0.31 -12.58
CA ASN A 286 4.81 0.34 -12.38
C ASN A 286 4.44 -0.18 -10.99
N SER A 287 3.56 0.55 -10.33
CA SER A 287 2.90 0.14 -9.11
C SER A 287 1.43 -0.09 -9.44
N VAL A 288 0.88 -1.24 -9.05
CA VAL A 288 -0.51 -1.61 -9.30
C VAL A 288 -1.29 -1.42 -8.02
N TRP A 289 -2.28 -0.55 -8.06
CA TRP A 289 -3.10 -0.24 -6.90
C TRP A 289 -4.44 -0.94 -7.07
N PHE A 290 -4.82 -1.70 -6.04
CA PHE A 290 -6.07 -2.42 -5.98
C PHE A 290 -7.01 -1.63 -5.07
N PHE A 291 -8.02 -1.04 -5.68
CA PHE A 291 -9.10 -0.39 -4.98
C PHE A 291 -10.32 -1.30 -4.94
N GLU A 292 -10.97 -1.39 -3.79
CA GLU A 292 -12.18 -2.20 -3.63
C GLU A 292 -13.40 -1.34 -3.30
N LYS A 293 -14.57 -1.84 -3.70
CA LYS A 293 -15.85 -1.23 -3.40
C LYS A 293 -16.91 -2.31 -3.27
N GLU A 294 -17.87 -2.10 -2.39
CA GLU A 294 -19.02 -3.01 -2.28
C GLU A 294 -19.76 -3.04 -3.63
N LYS A 295 -20.06 -4.25 -4.13
CA LYS A 295 -20.69 -4.45 -5.44
C LYS A 295 -22.02 -3.72 -5.54
N ALA A 296 -22.79 -3.67 -4.44
CA ALA A 296 -24.06 -2.95 -4.36
C ALA A 296 -23.93 -1.43 -4.47
N ARG A 297 -22.74 -0.88 -4.23
CA ARG A 297 -22.45 0.57 -4.24
C ARG A 297 -21.56 0.99 -5.40
N LEU A 298 -21.35 0.14 -6.40
CA LEU A 298 -20.42 0.42 -7.50
C LEU A 298 -20.63 1.80 -8.13
N ASN A 299 -21.89 2.14 -8.42
CA ASN A 299 -22.29 3.39 -9.07
C ASN A 299 -22.49 4.58 -8.12
N ASP A 300 -22.28 4.42 -6.80
CA ASP A 300 -22.43 5.49 -5.81
C ASP A 300 -21.11 6.25 -5.64
N PRO A 301 -20.94 7.48 -6.16
CA PRO A 301 -19.67 8.19 -6.10
C PRO A 301 -19.42 8.83 -4.72
N THR A 302 -20.31 8.65 -3.75
CA THR A 302 -20.20 9.33 -2.45
C THR A 302 -18.88 8.96 -1.76
N PRO A 303 -18.06 9.95 -1.34
CA PRO A 303 -16.88 9.71 -0.55
C PRO A 303 -17.22 8.96 0.75
N VAL A 304 -16.51 7.86 1.02
CA VAL A 304 -16.71 7.05 2.24
C VAL A 304 -15.47 7.07 3.14
N TYR A 305 -14.30 7.39 2.60
CA TYR A 305 -13.03 7.25 3.29
C TYR A 305 -12.19 8.53 3.21
N HIS A 306 -11.47 8.82 4.29
CA HIS A 306 -10.31 9.72 4.30
C HIS A 306 -9.04 8.89 4.24
N GLY A 307 -8.01 9.39 3.55
CA GLY A 307 -6.70 8.75 3.44
C GLY A 307 -5.59 9.63 3.97
N THR A 308 -4.53 9.00 4.46
CA THR A 308 -3.26 9.65 4.82
C THR A 308 -2.11 8.67 4.60
N ILE A 309 -0.92 9.19 4.37
CA ILE A 309 0.29 8.39 4.21
C ILE A 309 1.29 8.83 5.28
N ILE A 310 1.92 7.86 5.92
CA ILE A 310 3.05 8.09 6.83
C ILE A 310 4.32 7.57 6.16
N GLU A 311 5.32 8.43 6.00
CA GLU A 311 6.64 7.98 5.59
C GLU A 311 7.43 7.56 6.82
N TYR A 312 8.03 6.37 6.78
CA TYR A 312 8.85 5.81 7.84
C TYR A 312 10.29 5.55 7.35
N LYS A 313 11.27 5.93 8.18
CA LYS A 313 12.70 5.76 7.96
C LYS A 313 13.15 4.45 8.60
N HIS A 314 13.08 3.37 7.83
CA HIS A 314 13.51 2.05 8.29
C HIS A 314 15.04 1.93 8.18
N THR A 315 15.75 2.13 9.30
CA THR A 315 17.20 2.02 9.32
C THR A 315 17.65 0.63 9.75
N VAL A 316 18.49 0.02 8.92
CA VAL A 316 19.09 -1.29 9.11
C VAL A 316 20.57 -1.16 9.40
N LYS A 317 21.07 -1.92 10.38
CA LYS A 317 22.50 -2.09 10.63
C LYS A 317 23.01 -3.35 9.94
N ILE A 318 24.06 -3.20 9.14
CA ILE A 318 24.76 -4.27 8.43
C ILE A 318 25.77 -4.92 9.38
N GLY A 319 25.57 -6.20 9.70
CA GLY A 319 26.55 -7.06 10.36
C GLY A 319 27.25 -7.99 9.37
N PHE A 320 28.12 -8.87 9.88
CA PHE A 320 28.94 -9.74 9.04
C PHE A 320 28.14 -10.86 8.35
N PHE A 321 27.11 -11.41 9.02
CA PHE A 321 26.20 -12.44 8.48
C PHE A 321 24.72 -12.15 8.72
N GLN A 322 24.41 -11.03 9.38
CA GLN A 322 23.05 -10.66 9.74
C GLN A 322 22.88 -9.15 9.66
N THR A 323 21.72 -8.71 9.20
CA THR A 323 21.27 -7.34 9.32
C THR A 323 20.17 -7.23 10.39
N LYS A 324 20.13 -6.09 11.10
CA LYS A 324 19.14 -5.85 12.18
C LYS A 324 18.52 -4.46 12.06
N ALA A 325 17.23 -4.37 12.32
CA ALA A 325 16.51 -3.09 12.32
C ALA A 325 16.91 -2.25 13.55
N LYS A 326 16.95 -0.93 13.37
CA LYS A 326 17.18 0.04 14.46
C LYS A 326 15.88 0.64 15.02
N GLY A 327 14.73 0.38 14.41
CA GLY A 327 13.44 0.93 14.79
C GLY A 327 12.32 -0.09 14.66
N ASP A 328 11.21 0.22 15.32
CA ASP A 328 9.98 -0.56 15.32
C ASP A 328 8.82 0.36 14.92
N TRP A 329 8.07 -0.02 13.88
CA TRP A 329 6.90 0.73 13.40
C TRP A 329 5.61 0.33 14.13
N ALA A 330 5.60 -0.74 14.93
CA ALA A 330 4.40 -1.21 15.63
C ALA A 330 3.75 -0.14 16.54
N PRO A 331 4.50 0.69 17.30
CA PRO A 331 3.90 1.77 18.09
C PRO A 331 3.18 2.83 17.25
N MET A 332 3.76 3.19 16.09
CA MET A 332 3.16 4.14 15.16
C MET A 332 1.84 3.61 14.60
N ILE A 333 1.83 2.36 14.13
CA ILE A 333 0.62 1.71 13.57
C ILE A 333 -0.45 1.56 14.65
N SER A 334 -0.06 1.15 15.86
CA SER A 334 -0.99 1.00 16.99
C SER A 334 -1.63 2.34 17.39
N GLU A 335 -0.84 3.42 17.42
CA GLU A 335 -1.36 4.76 17.72
C GLU A 335 -2.32 5.25 16.63
N MET A 336 -2.00 5.02 15.35
CA MET A 336 -2.92 5.30 14.24
C MET A 336 -4.25 4.52 14.40
N GLY A 337 -4.18 3.24 14.76
CA GLY A 337 -5.34 2.40 15.07
C GLY A 337 -6.22 2.93 16.18
N ARG A 338 -5.62 3.33 17.30
CA ARG A 338 -6.31 3.93 18.44
C ARG A 338 -7.01 5.24 18.07
N ARG A 339 -6.54 5.92 17.03
CA ARG A 339 -7.14 7.14 16.47
C ARG A 339 -8.16 6.90 15.35
N GLY A 340 -8.43 5.63 15.04
CA GLY A 340 -9.42 5.22 14.03
C GLY A 340 -8.90 5.10 12.61
N TRP A 341 -7.59 5.19 12.42
CA TRP A 341 -6.95 4.95 11.13
C TRP A 341 -6.67 3.45 10.95
N GLU A 342 -7.29 2.87 9.93
CA GLU A 342 -7.06 1.51 9.46
C GLU A 342 -5.86 1.50 8.51
N LEU A 343 -4.90 0.61 8.72
CA LEU A 343 -3.82 0.36 7.78
C LEU A 343 -4.43 -0.30 6.54
N ALA A 344 -4.19 0.29 5.37
CA ALA A 344 -4.57 -0.29 4.09
C ALA A 344 -3.49 -1.26 3.62
N CYS A 345 -2.23 -0.79 3.55
CA CYS A 345 -1.07 -1.60 3.19
C CYS A 345 0.23 -0.89 3.61
N MET A 346 1.30 -1.65 3.78
CA MET A 346 2.68 -1.17 3.82
C MET A 346 3.28 -1.29 2.42
N LEU A 347 3.84 -0.20 1.91
CA LEU A 347 4.56 -0.19 0.64
C LEU A 347 6.06 -0.03 0.90
N GLU A 348 6.82 -1.09 0.63
CA GLU A 348 8.27 -1.01 0.50
C GLU A 348 8.59 -0.28 -0.81
N THR A 349 9.15 0.92 -0.71
CA THR A 349 9.69 1.61 -1.88
C THR A 349 11.16 1.22 -2.06
N PRO A 350 11.68 1.16 -3.30
CA PRO A 350 13.10 0.95 -3.50
C PRO A 350 13.95 2.16 -3.06
N GLU A 351 13.35 3.20 -2.47
CA GLU A 351 14.04 4.42 -2.06
C GLU A 351 14.99 4.15 -0.88
N VAL A 352 16.26 4.46 -1.10
CA VAL A 352 17.33 4.37 -0.10
C VAL A 352 17.82 5.79 0.17
N THR A 353 17.58 6.27 1.40
CA THR A 353 17.82 7.67 1.80
C THR A 353 19.17 7.87 2.49
N ASN A 354 19.77 6.80 3.02
CA ASN A 354 21.10 6.83 3.61
C ASN A 354 21.82 5.51 3.36
N VAL A 355 23.09 5.58 2.96
CA VAL A 355 24.04 4.46 2.95
C VAL A 355 25.30 4.95 3.64
N GLY A 356 25.57 4.45 4.85
CA GLY A 356 26.66 4.92 5.72
C GLY A 356 27.42 3.75 6.37
N LEU A 357 28.33 4.05 7.31
CA LEU A 357 29.24 3.14 8.04
C LEU A 357 28.55 1.90 8.66
N GLY A 358 28.16 0.94 7.81
CA GLY A 358 27.40 -0.24 8.19
C GLY A 358 25.91 0.02 8.44
N THR A 359 25.29 1.03 7.83
CA THR A 359 23.83 1.22 7.91
C THR A 359 23.21 1.60 6.56
N ILE A 360 21.98 1.16 6.35
CA ILE A 360 21.14 1.53 5.20
C ILE A 360 19.80 2.01 5.73
N THR A 361 19.27 3.11 5.24
CA THR A 361 17.93 3.60 5.58
C THR A 361 17.00 3.53 4.38
N TYR A 362 15.99 2.67 4.48
CA TYR A 362 14.90 2.52 3.51
C TYR A 362 13.76 3.47 3.85
N LYS A 363 13.07 3.98 2.83
CA LYS A 363 11.78 4.65 3.02
C LYS A 363 10.65 3.65 2.83
N VAL A 364 9.85 3.49 3.86
CA VAL A 364 8.62 2.67 3.84
C VAL A 364 7.43 3.61 3.94
N LEU A 365 6.40 3.36 3.13
CA LEU A 365 5.17 4.15 3.16
C LEU A 365 4.05 3.32 3.78
N PHE A 366 3.39 3.89 4.79
CA PHE A 366 2.21 3.27 5.39
C PHE A 366 0.97 4.03 4.94
N PHE A 367 0.10 3.35 4.20
CA PHE A 367 -1.16 3.92 3.74
C PHE A 367 -2.23 3.66 4.79
N PHE A 368 -2.81 4.72 5.32
CA PHE A 368 -3.90 4.64 6.27
C PHE A 368 -5.17 5.23 5.68
N GLN A 369 -6.30 4.63 6.03
CA GLN A 369 -7.62 5.12 5.66
C GLN A 369 -8.59 5.00 6.83
N ARG A 370 -9.62 5.84 6.86
CA ARG A 370 -10.67 5.78 7.88
C ARG A 370 -12.01 6.15 7.27
N LYS A 371 -13.10 5.58 7.78
CA LYS A 371 -14.44 5.95 7.33
C LYS A 371 -14.77 7.40 7.69
N ILE A 372 -15.54 8.06 6.83
CA ILE A 372 -16.09 9.38 7.11
C ILE A 372 -17.31 9.18 8.01
N VAL A 373 -17.29 9.78 9.19
CA VAL A 373 -18.42 9.74 10.13
C VAL A 373 -19.04 11.13 10.16
N PHE A 374 -20.28 11.23 9.69
CA PHE A 374 -21.07 12.44 9.85
C PHE A 374 -21.64 12.44 11.26
N VAL A 375 -20.97 13.14 12.18
CA VAL A 375 -21.57 13.47 13.45
C VAL A 375 -22.71 14.43 13.13
N GLN A 376 -23.96 13.96 13.16
CA GLN A 376 -25.09 14.88 13.26
C GLN A 376 -24.80 15.74 14.49
N SER A 377 -24.51 17.02 14.27
CA SER A 377 -24.33 17.97 15.34
C SER A 377 -25.53 17.82 16.27
N GLN A 378 -25.30 17.51 17.54
CA GLN A 378 -26.29 17.70 18.59
C GLN A 378 -26.56 19.20 18.74
N GLN A 379 -27.19 19.81 17.74
CA GLN A 379 -27.87 21.09 17.87
C GLN A 379 -29.23 20.77 18.50
N GLY A 380 -29.25 20.61 19.82
CA GLY A 380 -30.49 20.28 20.54
C GLY A 380 -30.49 20.48 22.05
N LEU A 381 -29.35 20.72 22.71
CA LEU A 381 -29.30 20.85 24.18
C LEU A 381 -28.59 22.10 24.69
N CYS A 382 -28.58 23.18 23.91
CA CYS A 382 -28.40 24.53 24.45
C CYS A 382 -29.74 25.26 24.37
N GLN A 383 -30.67 24.92 25.26
CA GLN A 383 -31.69 25.89 25.63
C GLN A 383 -30.97 27.06 26.30
N PRO A 384 -31.15 28.32 25.85
CA PRO A 384 -30.69 29.47 26.62
C PRO A 384 -31.38 29.43 27.99
N PRO A 385 -30.69 29.86 29.07
CA PRO A 385 -31.29 29.88 30.40
C PRO A 385 -32.57 30.72 30.37
N PRO A 386 -33.63 30.32 31.10
CA PRO A 386 -34.85 31.10 31.17
C PRO A 386 -34.51 32.47 31.77
N PHE A 387 -34.78 33.54 31.01
CA PHE A 387 -34.68 34.89 31.52
C PHE A 387 -35.62 35.05 32.73
N PRO A 388 -35.18 35.71 33.82
CA PRO A 388 -36.06 36.00 34.94
C PRO A 388 -37.15 36.96 34.49
N SER A 389 -38.40 36.53 34.67
CA SER A 389 -39.58 37.36 34.51
C SER A 389 -39.60 38.46 35.55
N SER A 390 -39.25 39.68 35.16
CA SER A 390 -39.63 40.90 35.87
C SER A 390 -40.53 41.73 34.96
N GLY A 391 -41.76 41.96 35.44
CA GLY A 391 -42.71 42.80 34.74
C GLY A 391 -42.30 44.26 34.76
N ALA A 392 -42.52 44.97 33.66
CA ALA A 392 -42.96 46.36 33.65
C ALA A 392 -43.36 46.75 32.22
N GLN A 393 -44.31 47.66 32.16
CA GLN A 393 -45.03 48.14 31.00
C GLN A 393 -44.17 48.92 29.99
N GLY A 394 -44.61 48.88 28.73
CA GLY A 394 -44.58 50.03 27.82
C GLY A 394 -43.31 50.24 27.00
N HIS A 395 -43.38 49.95 25.70
CA HIS A 395 -43.46 50.98 24.65
C HIS A 395 -43.25 50.35 23.27
N PHE A 396 -44.16 50.72 22.36
CA PHE A 396 -44.11 50.47 20.93
C PHE A 396 -42.81 50.97 20.29
N THR A 397 -42.17 50.15 19.45
CA THR A 397 -41.57 50.62 18.19
C THR A 397 -41.65 49.51 17.14
N GLN A 398 -42.24 49.87 16.00
CA GLN A 398 -42.37 49.08 14.78
C GLN A 398 -41.01 48.94 14.08
N TYR A 399 -40.72 47.75 13.55
CA TYR A 399 -39.75 47.56 12.46
C TYR A 399 -40.44 46.94 11.24
N PRO A 400 -40.06 47.32 10.02
CA PRO A 400 -40.79 47.02 8.78
C PRO A 400 -40.49 45.60 8.24
N PRO A 401 -41.40 45.04 7.41
CA PRO A 401 -41.22 43.71 6.83
C PRO A 401 -40.17 43.72 5.72
N TYR A 402 -39.26 42.74 5.78
CA TYR A 402 -38.26 42.46 4.75
C TYR A 402 -38.92 41.96 3.46
N ALA A 403 -38.53 42.56 2.34
CA ALA A 403 -38.98 42.23 0.99
C ALA A 403 -38.45 40.88 0.52
N GLY A 404 -39.31 40.14 -0.19
CA GLY A 404 -39.04 38.81 -0.73
C GLY A 404 -37.99 38.81 -1.85
N ALA A 405 -37.20 37.74 -1.89
CA ALA A 405 -36.29 37.41 -2.97
C ALA A 405 -37.06 36.82 -4.18
N PRO A 406 -36.64 37.09 -5.43
CA PRO A 406 -37.33 36.60 -6.61
C PRO A 406 -37.01 35.12 -6.89
N ALA A 407 -38.04 34.39 -7.34
CA ALA A 407 -37.98 33.00 -7.76
C ALA A 407 -37.08 32.83 -8.99
N GLN A 408 -36.13 31.89 -8.91
CA GLN A 408 -35.36 31.44 -10.07
C GLN A 408 -36.24 30.54 -10.95
N GLY A 409 -36.37 30.89 -12.22
CA GLY A 409 -37.09 30.10 -13.23
C GLY A 409 -36.38 28.78 -13.57
N PRO A 410 -37.09 27.82 -14.18
CA PRO A 410 -36.55 26.51 -14.50
C PRO A 410 -35.50 26.57 -15.63
N PRO A 411 -34.51 25.65 -15.64
CA PRO A 411 -33.49 25.59 -16.67
C PRO A 411 -34.06 25.13 -18.03
N PRO A 412 -33.42 25.51 -19.15
CA PRO A 412 -33.87 25.16 -20.50
C PRO A 412 -33.74 23.65 -20.79
N PRO A 413 -34.55 23.12 -21.72
CA PRO A 413 -34.54 21.70 -22.07
C PRO A 413 -33.27 21.29 -22.83
N TYR A 414 -32.79 20.07 -22.53
CA TYR A 414 -31.66 19.42 -23.19
C TYR A 414 -31.91 19.23 -24.70
N SER A 415 -30.90 19.55 -25.51
CA SER A 415 -30.90 19.32 -26.96
C SER A 415 -30.62 17.84 -27.26
N ALA A 416 -31.45 17.23 -28.09
CA ALA A 416 -31.52 15.78 -28.31
C ALA A 416 -30.50 15.21 -29.33
N ASN A 417 -29.33 15.85 -29.54
CA ASN A 417 -28.42 15.49 -30.63
C ASN A 417 -27.06 14.86 -30.25
N ASP A 418 -26.78 14.61 -28.98
CA ASP A 418 -25.57 13.88 -28.58
C ASP A 418 -25.88 12.41 -28.27
N ARG A 419 -26.08 11.60 -29.32
CA ARG A 419 -25.97 10.14 -29.23
C ARG A 419 -24.59 9.73 -29.76
N PRO A 420 -23.74 9.06 -28.96
CA PRO A 420 -22.53 8.41 -29.46
C PRO A 420 -22.91 7.27 -30.41
N GLN A 421 -22.31 7.24 -31.60
CA GLN A 421 -22.42 6.11 -32.52
C GLN A 421 -21.85 4.82 -31.89
N PRO A 422 -22.47 3.65 -32.13
CA PRO A 422 -21.91 2.37 -31.71
C PRO A 422 -20.69 2.00 -32.57
N SER A 423 -19.57 1.74 -31.91
CA SER A 423 -18.37 1.16 -32.51
C SER A 423 -18.61 -0.29 -32.99
N ALA A 424 -17.99 -0.61 -34.12
CA ALA A 424 -18.15 -1.79 -34.97
C ALA A 424 -17.89 -3.16 -34.29
N PRO A 425 -18.40 -4.28 -34.87
CA PRO A 425 -18.36 -5.60 -34.24
C PRO A 425 -17.04 -6.37 -34.41
N PHE A 426 -16.86 -7.32 -33.49
CA PHE A 426 -15.78 -8.31 -33.40
C PHE A 426 -15.58 -9.15 -34.67
N PHE A 427 -14.31 -9.37 -35.05
CA PHE A 427 -13.93 -10.44 -35.98
C PHE A 427 -13.42 -11.68 -35.21
N PRO A 428 -13.65 -12.90 -35.72
CA PRO A 428 -13.37 -14.13 -35.00
C PRO A 428 -11.95 -14.65 -35.22
N GLU A 429 -11.49 -15.43 -34.25
CA GLU A 429 -10.25 -16.20 -34.24
C GLU A 429 -10.14 -17.15 -35.45
N LYS A 430 -8.91 -17.35 -35.92
CA LYS A 430 -8.55 -18.49 -36.77
C LYS A 430 -7.43 -19.29 -36.11
N HIS A 431 -7.70 -20.59 -36.05
CA HIS A 431 -6.86 -21.78 -35.84
C HIS A 431 -5.34 -21.62 -35.82
#